data_AF-A0A350ATP8-F1
#
_entry.id   AF-A0A350ATP8-F1
#
_cell.length_a   1.000
_cell.length_b   1.000
_cell.length_c   1.000
_cell.angle_alpha   90.00
_cell.angle_beta   90.00
_cell.angle_gamma   90.00
#
_symmetry.space_group_name_H-M   'P 1'
#
loop_
_entity.id
_entity.type
_entity.pdbx_description
1 polymer ?
#
loop_
_entity_poly.entity_id
_entity_poly.type
_entity_poly.pdbx_seq_one_letter_code
_entity_poly.pdbx_strand_id
1 'polypeptide(L)'
;MIAVAWQWIFAASMHTKPAIAAQATLVFSVWLTYMADRLFDVAKRDPSQLLSQRHRYAKKYATPLWRIWWIILITNIVIAVTSLTFDTLMRGMILLACCLLYTLLNQLLSRRFFPKELLVALIFTGGVIVLLEPPFLLPAATSFMCICLFNCLALGHKERSVDAALKVRSLASVRSLRLAWLVSIVAIACLPYIDGTLVVCLALTMLLSALIVHYRERYSCEAFRSVLDAAMLSGLIPLFFN
;
A
#
# COMPACT_ATOMS: atom_id res chain seq x y z
N MET A 1 7.92 2.71 -3.02
CA MET A 1 8.36 4.12 -2.91
C MET A 1 7.40 4.94 -2.05
N ILE A 2 6.07 4.87 -2.30
CA ILE A 2 5.07 5.53 -1.45
C ILE A 2 5.25 5.21 0.04
N ALA A 3 5.49 3.94 0.40
CA ALA A 3 5.70 3.56 1.80
C ALA A 3 6.85 4.32 2.48
N VAL A 4 7.99 4.47 1.81
CA VAL A 4 9.15 5.21 2.36
C VAL A 4 8.86 6.70 2.45
N ALA A 5 8.21 7.26 1.42
CA ALA A 5 7.80 8.67 1.43
C ALA A 5 6.93 8.98 2.65
N TRP A 6 5.94 8.13 2.93
CA TRP A 6 5.10 8.29 4.12
C TRP A 6 5.84 7.99 5.42
N GLN A 7 6.76 7.03 5.43
CA GLN A 7 7.60 6.78 6.62
C GLN A 7 8.42 8.03 6.96
N TRP A 8 8.94 8.75 5.96
CA TRP A 8 9.61 10.04 6.15
C TRP A 8 8.67 11.12 6.68
N ILE A 9 7.47 11.25 6.12
CA ILE A 9 6.46 12.22 6.59
C ILE A 9 6.11 11.97 8.07
N PHE A 10 5.86 10.71 8.45
CA PHE A 10 5.58 10.35 9.84
C PHE A 10 6.79 10.57 10.75
N ALA A 11 7.99 10.17 10.34
CA ALA A 11 9.19 10.39 11.13
C ALA A 11 9.48 11.90 11.35
N ALA A 12 9.32 12.71 10.30
CA ALA A 12 9.48 14.17 10.37
C ALA A 12 8.49 14.80 11.37
N SER A 13 7.24 14.33 11.39
CA SER A 13 6.23 14.80 12.35
C SER A 13 6.54 14.43 13.80
N MET A 14 7.35 13.39 14.01
CA MET A 14 7.83 12.96 15.32
C MET A 14 9.18 13.59 15.67
N HIS A 15 9.69 14.52 14.84
CA HIS A 15 11.03 15.10 14.96
C HIS A 15 12.15 14.04 14.98
N THR A 16 11.94 12.89 14.34
CA THR A 16 12.92 11.81 14.23
C THR A 16 13.36 11.60 12.78
N LYS A 17 14.50 10.94 12.59
CA LYS A 17 14.95 10.50 11.27
C LYS A 17 14.83 8.98 11.21
N PRO A 18 14.16 8.41 10.20
CA PRO A 18 14.04 6.97 10.10
C PRO A 18 15.41 6.38 9.77
N ALA A 19 15.85 5.39 10.54
CA ALA A 19 17.12 4.71 10.33
C ALA A 19 17.20 4.15 8.89
N ILE A 20 18.38 4.27 8.26
CA ILE A 20 18.58 3.79 6.88
C ILE A 20 18.27 2.29 6.79
N ALA A 21 18.64 1.51 7.81
CA ALA A 21 18.32 0.09 7.89
C ALA A 21 16.79 -0.16 7.91
N ALA A 22 16.02 0.63 8.65
CA ALA A 22 14.56 0.53 8.69
C ALA A 22 13.93 0.87 7.34
N GLN A 23 14.43 1.91 6.66
CA GLN A 23 13.97 2.28 5.32
C GLN A 23 14.30 1.20 4.29
N ALA A 24 15.54 0.70 4.27
CA ALA A 24 15.96 -0.38 3.39
C ALA A 24 15.09 -1.64 3.62
N THR A 25 14.85 -1.97 4.89
CA THR A 25 14.00 -3.09 5.26
C THR A 25 12.57 -2.91 4.74
N LEU A 26 12.01 -1.70 4.86
CA LEU A 26 10.69 -1.38 4.34
C LEU A 26 10.63 -1.49 2.82
N VAL A 27 11.60 -0.91 2.10
CA VAL A 27 11.68 -0.97 0.63
C VAL A 27 11.67 -2.41 0.15
N PHE A 28 12.59 -3.23 0.69
CA PHE A 28 12.71 -4.62 0.28
C PHE A 28 11.47 -5.42 0.66
N SER A 29 10.91 -5.24 1.86
CA SER A 29 9.70 -5.95 2.30
C SER A 29 8.48 -5.64 1.42
N VAL A 30 8.26 -4.37 1.06
CA VAL A 30 7.17 -3.99 0.15
C VAL A 30 7.39 -4.57 -1.24
N TRP A 31 8.62 -4.51 -1.76
CA TRP A 31 8.93 -5.05 -3.08
C TRP A 31 8.78 -6.58 -3.11
N LEU A 32 9.28 -7.29 -2.09
CA LEU A 32 9.17 -8.74 -1.95
C LEU A 32 7.70 -9.18 -1.91
N THR A 33 6.89 -8.51 -1.10
CA THR A 33 5.45 -8.82 -0.98
C THR A 33 4.73 -8.60 -2.31
N TYR A 34 4.97 -7.45 -2.95
CA TYR A 34 4.40 -7.14 -4.26
C TYR A 34 4.80 -8.17 -5.32
N MET A 35 6.09 -8.52 -5.39
CA MET A 35 6.60 -9.43 -6.41
C MET A 35 6.12 -10.87 -6.18
N ALA A 36 6.07 -11.32 -4.92
CA ALA A 36 5.53 -12.64 -4.57
C ALA A 36 4.06 -12.77 -5.01
N ASP A 37 3.21 -11.82 -4.62
CA ASP A 37 1.79 -11.78 -5.01
C ASP A 37 1.63 -11.90 -6.54
N ARG A 38 2.42 -11.12 -7.30
CA ARG A 38 2.39 -11.16 -8.77
C ARG A 38 2.88 -12.47 -9.36
N LEU A 39 3.97 -13.04 -8.85
CA LEU A 39 4.52 -14.30 -9.34
C LEU A 39 3.57 -15.47 -9.08
N PHE A 40 2.93 -15.52 -7.91
CA PHE A 40 1.90 -16.52 -7.61
C PHE A 40 0.66 -16.35 -8.50
N ASP A 41 0.20 -15.12 -8.71
CA ASP A 41 -0.98 -14.84 -9.54
C ASP A 41 -0.81 -15.28 -11.00
N VAL A 42 0.39 -15.15 -11.57
CA VAL A 42 0.67 -15.55 -12.96
C VAL A 42 1.08 -17.02 -13.09
N ALA A 43 1.52 -17.68 -12.01
CA ALA A 43 2.08 -19.03 -12.07
C ALA A 43 1.14 -20.03 -12.77
N LYS A 44 -0.13 -20.06 -12.37
CA LYS A 44 -1.13 -21.02 -12.87
C LYS A 44 -1.98 -20.52 -14.04
N ARG A 45 -1.71 -19.31 -14.57
CA ARG A 45 -2.52 -18.69 -15.62
C ARG A 45 -1.83 -18.77 -16.98
N ASP A 46 -2.64 -18.98 -18.02
CA ASP A 46 -2.16 -18.96 -19.40
C ASP A 46 -1.83 -17.53 -19.85
N PRO A 47 -0.78 -17.32 -20.66
CA PRO A 47 -0.41 -15.99 -21.16
C PRO A 47 -1.53 -15.26 -21.89
N SER A 48 -2.43 -15.99 -22.56
CA SER A 48 -3.60 -15.45 -23.28
C SER A 48 -4.66 -14.83 -22.36
N GLN A 49 -4.66 -15.18 -21.07
CA GLN A 49 -5.60 -14.66 -20.08
C GLN A 49 -5.05 -13.43 -19.33
N LEU A 50 -3.81 -13.03 -19.59
CA LEU A 50 -3.14 -11.93 -18.89
C LEU A 50 -3.39 -10.60 -19.60
N LEU A 51 -4.42 -9.88 -19.16
CA LEU A 51 -4.86 -8.61 -19.77
C LEU A 51 -3.89 -7.45 -19.53
N SER A 52 -3.25 -7.36 -18.36
CA SER A 52 -2.32 -6.26 -18.05
C SER A 52 -0.89 -6.53 -18.54
N GLN A 53 -0.16 -5.50 -18.93
CA GLN A 53 1.27 -5.60 -19.28
C GLN A 53 2.14 -6.14 -18.12
N ARG A 54 1.83 -5.77 -16.87
CA ARG A 54 2.59 -6.17 -15.68
C ARG A 54 2.54 -7.68 -15.42
N HIS A 55 1.35 -8.28 -15.50
CA HIS A 55 1.21 -9.73 -15.41
C HIS A 55 1.96 -10.46 -16.54
N ARG A 56 1.93 -9.93 -17.78
CA ARG A 56 2.69 -10.51 -18.90
C ARG A 56 4.20 -10.48 -18.66
N TYR A 57 4.72 -9.37 -18.14
CA TYR A 57 6.13 -9.23 -17.77
C TYR A 57 6.52 -10.23 -16.67
N ALA A 58 5.74 -10.32 -15.59
CA ALA A 58 5.98 -11.25 -14.49
C ALA A 58 5.97 -12.71 -14.96
N LYS A 59 5.04 -13.09 -15.84
CA LYS A 59 4.99 -14.44 -16.42
C LYS A 59 6.22 -14.74 -17.29
N LYS A 60 6.61 -13.80 -18.16
CA LYS A 60 7.74 -13.95 -19.08
C LYS A 60 9.07 -14.14 -18.34
N TYR A 61 9.26 -13.40 -17.25
CA TYR A 61 10.51 -13.38 -16.48
C TYR A 61 10.39 -14.04 -15.11
N ALA A 62 9.47 -15.00 -14.92
CA ALA A 62 9.18 -15.57 -13.61
C ALA A 62 10.43 -16.18 -12.93
N THR A 63 11.22 -16.98 -13.66
CA THR A 63 12.44 -17.63 -13.13
C THR A 63 13.50 -16.63 -12.66
N PRO A 64 13.96 -15.65 -13.48
CA PRO A 64 14.92 -14.65 -13.01
C PRO A 64 14.34 -13.77 -11.89
N LEU A 65 13.05 -13.44 -11.93
CA LEU A 65 12.40 -12.67 -10.86
C LEU A 65 12.40 -13.43 -9.53
N TRP A 66 12.17 -14.75 -9.54
CA TRP A 66 12.31 -15.58 -8.33
C TRP A 66 13.73 -15.61 -7.77
N ARG A 67 14.76 -15.64 -8.63
CA ARG A 67 16.16 -15.58 -8.18
C ARG A 67 16.47 -14.24 -7.50
N ILE A 68 16.09 -13.14 -8.14
CA ILE A 68 16.24 -11.78 -7.57
C ILE A 68 15.47 -11.68 -6.24
N TRP A 69 14.27 -12.27 -6.19
CA TRP A 69 13.45 -12.30 -4.99
C TRP A 69 14.16 -12.97 -3.80
N TRP A 70 14.77 -14.14 -4.00
CA TRP A 70 15.54 -14.80 -2.94
C TRP A 70 16.76 -13.99 -2.49
N ILE A 71 17.48 -13.37 -3.41
CA ILE A 71 18.65 -12.52 -3.08
C ILE A 71 18.20 -11.33 -2.21
N ILE A 72 17.13 -10.63 -2.61
CA ILE A 72 16.60 -9.50 -1.86
C ILE A 72 16.05 -9.96 -0.50
N LEU A 73 15.40 -11.13 -0.41
CA LEU A 73 14.92 -11.66 0.86
C LEU A 73 16.06 -11.92 1.85
N ILE A 74 17.12 -12.61 1.42
CA ILE A 74 18.27 -12.91 2.27
C ILE A 74 18.92 -11.59 2.73
N THR A 75 19.11 -10.66 1.80
CA THR A 75 19.68 -9.33 2.10
C THR A 75 18.83 -8.57 3.13
N ASN A 76 17.50 -8.61 2.96
CA ASN A 76 16.55 -7.97 3.86
C ASN A 76 16.60 -8.58 5.28
N ILE A 77 16.68 -9.90 5.38
CA ILE A 77 16.82 -10.61 6.66
C ILE A 77 18.12 -10.24 7.35
N VAL A 78 19.24 -10.22 6.61
CA VAL A 78 20.55 -9.85 7.16
C VAL A 78 20.49 -8.44 7.72
N ILE A 79 20.03 -7.44 6.94
CA ILE A 79 19.90 -6.05 7.39
C ILE A 79 19.00 -5.95 8.63
N ALA A 80 17.86 -6.64 8.62
CA ALA A 80 16.91 -6.59 9.72
C ALA A 80 17.50 -7.14 11.03
N VAL A 81 18.19 -8.28 10.97
CA VAL A 81 18.75 -8.94 12.16
C VAL A 81 20.01 -8.25 12.67
N THR A 82 20.84 -7.69 11.79
CA THR A 82 22.09 -7.03 12.22
C THR A 82 21.91 -5.59 12.68
N SER A 83 20.87 -4.90 12.20
CA SER A 83 20.80 -3.43 12.30
C SER A 83 19.52 -2.90 12.96
N LEU A 84 18.50 -3.73 13.18
CA LEU A 84 17.29 -3.30 13.91
C LEU A 84 17.35 -3.74 15.37
N THR A 85 16.72 -2.96 16.25
CA THR A 85 16.54 -3.33 17.65
C THR A 85 15.58 -4.52 17.77
N PHE A 86 15.71 -5.30 18.84
CA PHE A 86 14.84 -6.45 19.09
C PHE A 86 13.36 -6.08 19.07
N ASP A 87 12.98 -4.96 19.70
CA ASP A 87 11.60 -4.49 19.71
C ASP A 87 11.09 -4.16 18.30
N THR A 88 11.91 -3.49 17.49
CA THR A 88 11.56 -3.15 16.11
C THR A 88 11.42 -4.40 15.24
N LEU A 89 12.33 -5.37 15.43
CA LEU A 89 12.28 -6.65 14.75
C LEU A 89 11.03 -7.44 15.13
N MET A 90 10.65 -7.47 16.41
CA MET A 90 9.46 -8.17 16.89
C MET A 90 8.18 -7.56 16.30
N ARG A 91 8.06 -6.24 16.31
CA ARG A 91 6.93 -5.55 15.66
C ARG A 91 6.89 -5.83 14.16
N GLY A 92 8.05 -5.85 13.49
CA GLY A 92 8.19 -6.23 12.09
C GLY A 92 7.76 -7.67 11.81
N MET A 93 8.10 -8.62 12.67
CA MET A 93 7.71 -10.02 12.57
C MET A 93 6.20 -10.21 12.72
N ILE A 94 5.55 -9.47 13.62
CA ILE A 94 4.09 -9.46 13.75
C ILE A 94 3.45 -8.98 12.44
N LEU A 95 3.96 -7.88 11.86
CA LEU A 95 3.46 -7.39 10.58
C LEU A 95 3.69 -8.39 9.45
N LEU A 96 4.86 -9.04 9.40
CA LEU A 96 5.16 -10.09 8.43
C LEU A 96 4.16 -11.26 8.54
N ALA A 97 3.85 -11.71 9.76
CA ALA A 97 2.84 -12.75 9.97
C ALA A 97 1.47 -12.31 9.45
N CYS A 98 1.05 -11.06 9.70
CA CYS A 98 -0.17 -10.48 9.13
C CYS A 98 -0.15 -10.45 7.59
N CYS A 99 0.98 -10.08 6.97
CA CYS A 99 1.15 -10.10 5.51
C CYS A 99 1.00 -11.50 4.93
N LEU A 100 1.67 -12.50 5.52
CA LEU A 100 1.61 -13.89 5.06
C LEU A 100 0.21 -14.47 5.21
N LEU A 101 -0.44 -14.21 6.34
CA LEU A 101 -1.82 -14.61 6.57
C LEU A 101 -2.76 -13.97 5.55
N TYR A 102 -2.58 -12.66 5.27
CA TYR A 102 -3.33 -11.97 4.23
C TYR A 102 -3.12 -12.63 2.86
N THR A 103 -1.89 -12.91 2.44
CA THR A 103 -1.60 -13.53 1.14
C THR A 103 -2.25 -14.90 1.04
N LEU A 104 -2.15 -15.73 2.09
CA LEU A 104 -2.78 -17.04 2.15
C LEU A 104 -4.31 -16.92 2.02
N LEU A 105 -4.94 -16.06 2.83
CA LEU A 105 -6.39 -15.85 2.80
C LEU A 105 -6.86 -15.29 1.46
N ASN A 106 -6.09 -14.37 0.86
CA ASN A 106 -6.39 -13.81 -0.46
C ASN A 106 -6.40 -14.91 -1.53
N GLN A 107 -5.39 -15.80 -1.53
CA GLN A 107 -5.32 -16.92 -2.46
C GLN A 107 -6.49 -17.90 -2.28
N LEU A 108 -6.89 -18.19 -1.03
CA LEU A 108 -7.97 -19.14 -0.72
C LEU A 108 -9.38 -18.56 -0.96
N LEU A 109 -9.59 -17.29 -0.64
CA LEU A 109 -10.92 -16.67 -0.54
C LEU A 109 -11.23 -15.67 -1.66
N SER A 110 -10.28 -15.32 -2.53
CA SER A 110 -10.47 -14.36 -3.64
C SER A 110 -11.71 -14.65 -4.52
N ARG A 111 -12.13 -15.91 -4.61
CA ARG A 111 -13.32 -16.34 -5.37
C ARG A 111 -14.65 -16.20 -4.60
N ARG A 112 -14.62 -16.17 -3.26
CA ARG A 112 -15.82 -16.22 -2.38
C ARG A 112 -16.22 -14.89 -1.75
N PHE A 113 -15.44 -13.81 -1.97
CA PHE A 113 -15.49 -12.50 -1.31
C PHE A 113 -14.43 -12.37 -0.21
N PHE A 114 -13.53 -11.40 -0.38
CA PHE A 114 -12.48 -11.09 0.58
C PHE A 114 -12.27 -9.56 0.64
N PRO A 115 -12.27 -8.93 1.83
CA PRO A 115 -12.09 -7.49 1.99
C PRO A 115 -10.62 -7.08 1.80
N LYS A 116 -10.04 -7.42 0.65
CA LYS A 116 -8.62 -7.23 0.35
C LYS A 116 -8.19 -5.78 0.54
N GLU A 117 -9.06 -4.83 0.20
CA GLU A 117 -8.78 -3.40 0.22
C GLU A 117 -8.54 -2.89 1.66
N LEU A 118 -9.33 -3.34 2.64
CA LEU A 118 -9.17 -2.96 4.04
C LEU A 118 -7.89 -3.54 4.64
N LEU A 119 -7.62 -4.81 4.40
CA LEU A 119 -6.44 -5.48 4.93
C LEU A 119 -5.15 -4.92 4.31
N VAL A 120 -5.15 -4.62 3.01
CA VAL A 120 -4.01 -3.97 2.35
C VAL A 120 -3.77 -2.59 2.94
N ALA A 121 -4.82 -1.77 3.15
CA ALA A 121 -4.68 -0.47 3.77
C ALA A 121 -4.11 -0.56 5.20
N LEU A 122 -4.60 -1.50 6.01
CA LEU A 122 -4.11 -1.75 7.37
C LEU A 122 -2.64 -2.18 7.37
N ILE A 123 -2.29 -3.18 6.55
CA ILE A 123 -0.91 -3.69 6.43
C ILE A 123 0.03 -2.61 5.92
N PHE A 124 -0.40 -1.81 4.95
CA PHE A 124 0.42 -0.74 4.38
C PHE A 124 0.68 0.37 5.40
N THR A 125 -0.36 0.85 6.09
CA THR A 125 -0.21 1.79 7.20
C THR A 125 0.67 1.22 8.30
N GLY A 126 0.46 -0.04 8.67
CA GLY A 126 1.32 -0.78 9.60
C GLY A 126 2.77 -0.75 9.14
N GLY A 127 3.07 -1.09 7.88
CA GLY A 127 4.44 -1.09 7.35
C GLY A 127 5.12 0.27 7.40
N VAL A 128 4.38 1.35 7.15
CA VAL A 128 4.89 2.72 7.25
C VAL A 128 5.29 3.09 8.68
N ILE A 129 4.51 2.66 9.68
CA ILE A 129 4.61 3.15 11.05
C ILE A 129 5.37 2.17 11.98
N VAL A 130 5.29 0.86 11.76
CA VAL A 130 5.74 -0.19 12.69
C VAL A 130 7.25 -0.15 12.97
N LEU A 131 8.03 0.32 12.00
CA LEU A 131 9.48 0.47 12.08
C LEU A 131 9.92 1.83 12.63
N LEU A 132 8.98 2.72 12.95
CA LEU A 132 9.24 3.96 13.68
C LEU A 132 9.16 3.70 15.18
N GLU A 133 9.76 4.60 15.97
CA GLU A 133 9.67 4.56 17.42
C GLU A 133 8.36 5.20 17.90
N PRO A 134 7.67 4.61 18.90
CA PRO A 134 6.46 5.19 19.49
C PRO A 134 6.78 6.46 20.30
N PRO A 135 5.77 7.32 20.60
CA PRO A 135 4.34 7.12 20.38
C PRO A 135 3.85 7.51 18.98
N PHE A 136 2.91 6.74 18.44
CA PHE A 136 2.27 7.05 17.16
C PHE A 136 1.02 7.90 17.39
N LEU A 137 0.83 8.96 16.59
CA LEU A 137 -0.40 9.74 16.60
C LEU A 137 -1.54 8.90 15.99
N LEU A 138 -2.37 8.29 16.84
CA LEU A 138 -3.47 7.43 16.39
C LEU A 138 -4.42 8.10 15.39
N PRO A 139 -4.79 9.40 15.54
CA PRO A 139 -5.59 10.11 14.54
C PRO A 139 -4.90 10.18 13.17
N ALA A 140 -3.58 10.41 13.14
CA ALA A 140 -2.82 10.47 11.88
C ALA A 140 -2.68 9.10 11.22
N ALA A 141 -2.41 8.06 12.00
CA ALA A 141 -2.39 6.68 11.50
C ALA A 141 -3.75 6.28 10.90
N THR A 142 -4.83 6.65 11.58
CA THR A 142 -6.21 6.39 11.14
C THR A 142 -6.53 7.15 9.85
N SER A 143 -6.22 8.46 9.80
CA SER A 143 -6.41 9.28 8.60
C SER A 143 -5.64 8.70 7.41
N PHE A 144 -4.37 8.35 7.61
CA PHE A 144 -3.55 7.75 6.56
C PHE A 144 -4.06 6.38 6.10
N MET A 145 -4.51 5.51 7.02
CA MET A 145 -5.16 4.25 6.68
C MET A 145 -6.42 4.48 5.85
N CYS A 146 -7.25 5.45 6.22
CA CYS A 146 -8.45 5.82 5.46
C CYS A 146 -8.10 6.33 4.05
N ILE A 147 -7.05 7.15 3.91
CA ILE A 147 -6.55 7.58 2.59
C ILE A 147 -6.10 6.37 1.75
N CYS A 148 -5.33 5.43 2.34
CA CYS A 148 -4.90 4.21 1.63
C CYS A 148 -6.10 3.36 1.21
N LEU A 149 -7.09 3.20 2.09
CA LEU A 149 -8.33 2.48 1.81
C LEU A 149 -9.16 3.16 0.72
N PHE A 150 -9.28 4.49 0.76
CA PHE A 150 -9.94 5.29 -0.28
C PHE A 150 -9.33 5.00 -1.66
N ASN A 151 -7.99 5.03 -1.74
CA ASN A 151 -7.25 4.75 -2.96
C ASN A 151 -7.48 3.31 -3.45
N CYS A 152 -7.42 2.32 -2.55
CA CYS A 152 -7.69 0.93 -2.89
C CYS A 152 -9.12 0.70 -3.40
N LEU A 153 -10.11 1.31 -2.76
CA LEU A 153 -11.53 1.21 -3.16
C LEU A 153 -11.80 1.89 -4.50
N ALA A 154 -11.20 3.05 -4.74
CA ALA A 154 -11.32 3.78 -5.99
C ALA A 154 -10.65 3.03 -7.15
N LEU A 155 -9.45 2.49 -6.94
CA LEU A 155 -8.76 1.67 -7.92
C LEU A 155 -9.56 0.40 -8.23
N GLY A 156 -10.02 -0.32 -7.21
CA GLY A 156 -10.83 -1.50 -7.40
C GLY A 156 -12.18 -1.20 -8.09
N HIS A 157 -12.74 0.00 -7.91
CA HIS A 157 -13.92 0.45 -8.68
C HIS A 157 -13.63 0.50 -10.18
N LYS A 158 -12.50 1.14 -10.55
CA LYS A 158 -12.11 1.33 -11.95
C LYS A 158 -11.75 0.01 -12.61
N GLU A 159 -11.25 -0.95 -11.84
CA GLU A 159 -10.82 -2.27 -12.33
C GLU A 159 -11.89 -3.35 -12.25
N ARG A 160 -13.14 -3.00 -11.93
CA ARG A 160 -14.25 -3.97 -11.84
C ARG A 160 -14.41 -4.85 -13.08
N SER A 161 -14.21 -4.30 -14.28
CA SER A 161 -14.30 -5.06 -15.53
C SER A 161 -13.19 -6.11 -15.66
N VAL A 162 -11.99 -5.79 -15.19
CA VAL A 162 -10.84 -6.70 -15.15
C VAL A 162 -11.04 -7.78 -14.08
N ASP A 163 -11.48 -7.39 -12.88
CA ASP A 163 -11.77 -8.32 -11.78
C ASP A 163 -12.92 -9.27 -12.14
N ALA A 164 -13.95 -8.78 -12.86
CA ALA A 164 -15.04 -9.59 -13.39
C ALA A 164 -14.54 -10.61 -14.42
N ALA A 165 -13.67 -10.20 -15.36
CA ALA A 165 -13.04 -11.10 -16.32
C ALA A 165 -12.19 -12.19 -15.63
N LEU A 166 -11.58 -11.87 -14.48
CA LEU A 166 -10.79 -12.79 -13.66
C LEU A 166 -11.60 -13.59 -12.62
N LYS A 167 -12.94 -13.41 -12.58
CA LYS A 167 -13.85 -14.03 -11.59
C LYS A 167 -13.45 -13.78 -10.13
N VAL A 168 -12.85 -12.63 -9.84
CA VAL A 168 -12.49 -12.19 -8.48
C VAL A 168 -13.63 -11.33 -7.92
N ARG A 169 -14.10 -11.62 -6.70
CA ARG A 169 -15.11 -10.82 -6.00
C ARG A 169 -14.46 -10.14 -4.79
N SER A 170 -14.55 -8.82 -4.70
CA SER A 170 -14.00 -8.05 -3.58
C SER A 170 -14.95 -6.97 -3.09
N LEU A 171 -14.60 -6.28 -2.01
CA LEU A 171 -15.35 -5.13 -1.52
C LEU A 171 -15.50 -4.05 -2.61
N ALA A 172 -14.49 -3.97 -3.48
CA ALA A 172 -14.50 -3.06 -4.61
C ALA A 172 -15.58 -3.36 -5.67
N SER A 173 -16.08 -4.60 -5.77
CA SER A 173 -16.96 -5.01 -6.87
C SER A 173 -18.43 -4.60 -6.69
N VAL A 174 -18.90 -4.29 -5.47
CA VAL A 174 -20.33 -4.08 -5.19
C VAL A 174 -20.68 -2.66 -4.76
N ARG A 175 -19.92 -2.02 -3.84
CA ARG A 175 -20.27 -0.69 -3.26
C ARG A 175 -19.13 0.32 -3.14
N SER A 176 -18.05 0.09 -3.87
CA SER A 176 -16.75 0.74 -3.66
C SER A 176 -16.72 2.26 -3.66
N LEU A 177 -17.43 2.94 -4.56
CA LEU A 177 -17.32 4.40 -4.66
C LEU A 177 -18.02 5.13 -3.51
N ARG A 178 -19.21 4.67 -3.09
CA ARG A 178 -19.92 5.24 -1.92
C ARG A 178 -19.10 5.01 -0.65
N LEU A 179 -18.56 3.80 -0.48
CA LEU A 179 -17.72 3.49 0.66
C LEU A 179 -16.42 4.31 0.66
N ALA A 180 -15.80 4.52 -0.51
CA ALA A 180 -14.64 5.39 -0.61
C ALA A 180 -14.96 6.78 -0.07
N TRP A 181 -16.05 7.41 -0.53
CA TRP A 181 -16.44 8.73 0.00
C TRP A 181 -16.73 8.73 1.50
N LEU A 182 -17.39 7.69 2.05
CA LEU A 182 -17.56 7.57 3.50
C LEU A 182 -16.21 7.48 4.25
N VAL A 183 -15.27 6.72 3.72
CA VAL A 183 -13.92 6.59 4.30
C VAL A 183 -13.17 7.94 4.24
N SER A 184 -13.37 8.75 3.20
CA SER A 184 -12.77 10.09 3.13
C SER A 184 -13.31 11.03 4.21
N ILE A 185 -14.58 10.90 4.60
CA ILE A 185 -15.15 11.68 5.71
C ILE A 185 -14.43 11.32 7.02
N VAL A 186 -14.18 10.02 7.26
CA VAL A 186 -13.41 9.57 8.44
C VAL A 186 -11.98 10.13 8.40
N ALA A 187 -11.32 10.09 7.23
CA ALA A 187 -9.98 10.65 7.07
C ALA A 187 -9.92 12.15 7.43
N ILE A 188 -10.93 12.92 6.97
CA ILE A 188 -11.06 14.36 7.22
C ILE A 188 -11.41 14.64 8.69
N ALA A 189 -12.29 13.84 9.29
CA ALA A 189 -12.69 13.99 10.69
C ALA A 189 -11.53 13.79 11.68
N CYS A 190 -10.47 13.08 11.29
CA CYS A 190 -9.25 12.94 12.08
C CYS A 190 -8.34 14.17 12.02
N LEU A 191 -8.43 15.02 10.99
CA LEU A 191 -7.50 16.13 10.75
C LEU A 191 -7.43 17.17 11.89
N PRO A 192 -8.53 17.55 12.57
CA PRO A 192 -8.46 18.51 13.68
C PRO A 192 -7.64 18.04 14.90
N TYR A 193 -7.31 16.75 14.96
CA TYR A 193 -6.54 16.15 16.05
C TYR A 193 -5.07 15.88 15.65
N ILE A 194 -4.60 16.53 14.59
CA ILE A 194 -3.26 16.36 14.02
C ILE A 194 -2.65 17.74 13.85
N ASP A 195 -1.43 17.91 14.34
CA ASP A 195 -0.72 19.19 14.32
C ASP A 195 0.45 19.21 13.31
N GLY A 196 0.95 20.41 13.05
CA GLY A 196 2.15 20.66 12.26
C GLY A 196 2.01 20.31 10.77
N THR A 197 3.12 20.04 10.11
CA THR A 197 3.15 19.75 8.67
C THR A 197 2.36 18.50 8.29
N LEU A 198 2.21 17.54 9.21
CA LEU A 198 1.55 16.26 8.96
C LEU A 198 0.07 16.43 8.53
N VAL A 199 -0.66 17.36 9.14
CA VAL A 199 -2.06 17.61 8.78
C VAL A 199 -2.17 18.13 7.33
N VAL A 200 -1.22 18.96 6.90
CA VAL A 200 -1.15 19.49 5.53
C VAL A 200 -0.82 18.36 4.55
N CYS A 201 0.14 17.49 4.89
CA CYS A 201 0.49 16.32 4.07
C CYS A 201 -0.72 15.41 3.84
N LEU A 202 -1.48 15.10 4.90
CA LEU A 202 -2.67 14.25 4.83
C LEU A 202 -3.81 14.92 4.07
N ALA A 203 -4.10 16.19 4.37
CA ALA A 203 -5.17 16.96 3.72
C ALA A 203 -4.92 17.12 2.21
N LEU A 204 -3.71 17.51 1.81
CA LEU A 204 -3.33 17.65 0.40
C LEU A 204 -3.48 16.32 -0.34
N THR A 205 -2.99 15.24 0.26
CA THR A 205 -3.08 13.90 -0.33
C THR A 205 -4.52 13.45 -0.51
N MET A 206 -5.36 13.63 0.49
CA MET A 206 -6.78 13.30 0.43
C MET A 206 -7.51 14.15 -0.62
N LEU A 207 -7.25 15.45 -0.66
CA LEU A 207 -7.84 16.37 -1.64
C LEU A 207 -7.50 15.95 -3.08
N LEU A 208 -6.22 15.74 -3.38
CA LEU A 208 -5.79 15.34 -4.72
C LEU A 208 -6.33 13.97 -5.12
N SER A 209 -6.32 13.00 -4.20
CA SER A 209 -6.92 11.68 -4.42
C SER A 209 -8.42 11.81 -4.74
N ALA A 210 -9.15 12.60 -3.96
CA ALA A 210 -10.58 12.84 -4.17
C ALA A 210 -10.88 13.50 -5.52
N LEU A 211 -10.09 14.50 -5.92
CA LEU A 211 -10.21 15.15 -7.23
C LEU A 211 -9.96 14.16 -8.38
N ILE A 212 -8.93 13.33 -8.29
CA ILE A 212 -8.64 12.30 -9.30
C ILE A 212 -9.80 11.30 -9.41
N VAL A 213 -10.35 10.85 -8.28
CA VAL A 213 -11.51 9.94 -8.25
C VAL A 213 -12.77 10.60 -8.81
N HIS A 214 -12.95 11.90 -8.60
CA HIS A 214 -14.05 12.66 -9.19
C HIS A 214 -13.95 12.66 -10.72
N TYR A 215 -12.76 12.93 -11.28
CA TYR A 215 -12.50 12.96 -12.72
C TYR A 215 -12.12 11.60 -13.34
N ARG A 216 -12.36 10.49 -12.63
CA ARG A 216 -11.91 9.14 -13.03
C ARG A 216 -12.34 8.71 -14.43
N GLU A 217 -13.47 9.19 -14.94
CA GLU A 217 -13.99 8.81 -16.26
C GLU A 217 -13.11 9.32 -17.41
N ARG A 218 -12.29 10.36 -17.17
CA ARG A 218 -11.36 10.91 -18.16
C ARG A 218 -10.11 10.08 -18.37
N TYR A 219 -9.85 9.12 -17.48
CA TYR A 219 -8.62 8.33 -17.48
C TYR A 219 -8.88 6.88 -17.92
N SER A 220 -7.95 6.32 -18.70
CA SER A 220 -7.86 4.87 -18.88
C SER A 220 -7.53 4.18 -17.55
N CYS A 221 -7.77 2.87 -17.41
CA CYS A 221 -7.53 2.18 -16.13
C CYS A 221 -6.07 2.27 -15.65
N GLU A 222 -5.10 2.14 -16.55
CA GLU A 222 -3.67 2.22 -16.18
C GLU A 222 -3.23 3.67 -15.90
N ALA A 223 -3.74 4.67 -16.64
CA ALA A 223 -3.47 6.07 -16.36
C ALA A 223 -4.07 6.49 -15.02
N PHE A 224 -5.32 6.07 -14.75
CA PHE A 224 -6.01 6.34 -13.49
C PHE A 224 -5.22 5.80 -12.31
N ARG A 225 -4.76 4.54 -12.37
CA ARG A 225 -3.89 3.96 -11.35
C ARG A 225 -2.64 4.80 -11.13
N SER A 226 -1.92 5.10 -12.21
CA SER A 226 -0.62 5.78 -12.12
C SER A 226 -0.76 7.17 -11.50
N VAL A 227 -1.79 7.92 -11.88
CA VAL A 227 -2.08 9.25 -11.35
C VAL A 227 -2.56 9.18 -9.89
N LEU A 228 -3.39 8.19 -9.56
CA LEU A 228 -3.87 7.97 -8.19
C LEU A 228 -2.72 7.58 -7.24
N ASP A 229 -1.84 6.67 -7.65
CA ASP A 229 -0.62 6.30 -6.91
C ASP A 229 0.33 7.50 -6.78
N ALA A 230 0.46 8.33 -7.82
CA ALA A 230 1.26 9.56 -7.77
C ALA A 230 0.69 10.59 -6.79
N ALA A 231 -0.63 10.67 -6.63
CA ALA A 231 -1.26 11.54 -5.64
C ALA A 231 -0.83 11.19 -4.21
N MET A 232 -0.51 9.94 -3.90
CA MET A 232 0.05 9.55 -2.61
C MET A 232 1.42 10.16 -2.33
N LEU A 233 2.17 10.58 -3.35
CA LEU A 233 3.46 11.25 -3.17
C LEU A 233 3.31 12.77 -2.95
N SER A 234 2.12 13.33 -3.19
CA SER A 234 1.87 14.76 -2.97
C SER A 234 2.03 15.18 -1.52
N GLY A 235 1.86 14.25 -0.57
CA GLY A 235 2.14 14.47 0.85
C GLY A 235 3.60 14.87 1.14
N LEU A 236 4.55 14.65 0.23
CA LEU A 236 5.93 15.13 0.39
C LEU A 236 6.06 16.64 0.13
N ILE A 237 5.15 17.24 -0.64
CA ILE A 237 5.24 18.64 -1.08
C ILE A 237 5.39 19.59 0.12
N PRO A 238 4.56 19.51 1.19
CA PRO A 238 4.66 20.42 2.33
C PRO A 238 5.98 20.30 3.12
N LEU A 239 6.70 19.18 3.00
CA LEU A 239 8.00 19.00 3.67
C LEU A 239 9.11 19.84 3.03
N PHE A 240 8.97 20.28 1.78
CA PHE A 240 9.97 21.14 1.12
C PHE A 240 9.84 22.62 1.48
N PHE A 241 8.78 23.00 2.20
CA PHE A 241 8.48 24.39 2.58
C PHE A 241 8.52 24.64 4.10
N ASN A 242 8.90 23.63 4.89
CA ASN A 242 9.16 23.75 6.34
C ASN A 242 10.66 23.55 6.60
#